data_AF-A0A1H5UTS1-F1
#
_entry.id   AF-A0A1H5UTS1-F1
#
_cell.length_a   1.000
_cell.length_b   1.000
_cell.length_c   1.000
_cell.angle_alpha   90.00
_cell.angle_beta   90.00
_cell.angle_gamma   90.00
#
_symmetry.space_group_name_H-M   'P 1'
#
loop_
_entity.id
_entity.type
_entity.pdbx_description
1 polymer ?
#
loop_
_entity_poly.entity_id
_entity_poly.type
_entity_poly.pdbx_seq_one_letter_code
_entity_poly.pdbx_strand_id
1 'polypeptide(L)'
;MTRSKKERRLGKFMPVLEQKPKKQERLADPNSKESRRKKAQQQEKKKESVYARTQATKTRATRDEEAGRRGTRHGGPLAEKIRRLNEQREAQEQARKSEGESESVSEKESEES
;
A
#
# COMPACT_ATOMS: atom_id res chain seq x y z
N MET A 1 -50.86 22.04 -23.53
CA MET A 1 -50.07 22.40 -24.72
C MET A 1 -48.59 22.26 -24.41
N THR A 2 -47.89 21.29 -25.00
CA THR A 2 -46.45 21.09 -24.76
C THR A 2 -45.63 21.89 -25.80
N ARG A 3 -44.71 22.72 -25.31
CA ARG A 3 -43.85 23.56 -26.16
C ARG A 3 -42.54 22.82 -26.42
N SER A 4 -42.47 22.05 -27.50
CA SER A 4 -41.26 21.35 -27.93
C SER A 4 -40.23 22.37 -28.44
N LYS A 5 -39.03 22.40 -27.85
CA LYS A 5 -37.93 23.23 -28.34
C LYS A 5 -37.38 22.64 -29.65
N LYS A 6 -37.02 23.50 -30.60
CA LYS A 6 -36.39 23.12 -31.86
C LYS A 6 -35.03 22.44 -31.59
N GLU A 7 -34.91 21.16 -31.92
CA GLU A 7 -33.65 20.41 -31.82
C GLU A 7 -32.68 20.84 -32.93
N ARG A 8 -31.42 21.13 -32.58
CA ARG A 8 -30.35 21.38 -33.55
C ARG A 8 -29.78 20.05 -34.06
N ARG A 9 -30.45 19.41 -35.02
CA ARG A 9 -30.00 18.16 -35.67
C ARG A 9 -28.90 18.43 -36.71
N LEU A 10 -27.77 18.96 -36.29
CA LEU A 10 -26.60 19.14 -37.15
C LEU A 10 -26.02 17.75 -37.47
N GLY A 11 -26.05 17.34 -38.74
CA GLY A 11 -25.46 16.09 -39.22
C GLY A 11 -26.44 14.94 -39.54
N LYS A 12 -27.71 15.01 -39.10
CA LYS A 12 -28.67 13.90 -39.34
C LYS A 12 -29.12 13.78 -40.81
N PHE A 13 -29.04 14.87 -41.55
CA PHE A 13 -29.40 14.93 -42.97
C PHE A 13 -28.19 14.92 -43.92
N MET A 14 -26.96 14.76 -43.41
CA MET A 14 -25.80 14.66 -44.28
C MET A 14 -25.71 13.23 -44.85
N PRO A 15 -25.33 13.07 -46.13
CA PRO A 15 -25.09 11.74 -46.69
C PRO A 15 -23.96 11.05 -45.93
N VAL A 16 -24.03 9.73 -45.79
CA VAL A 16 -23.12 8.92 -44.95
C VAL A 16 -21.64 9.16 -45.28
N LEU A 17 -21.32 9.48 -46.54
CA LEU A 17 -19.95 9.77 -47.00
C LEU A 17 -19.37 11.10 -46.46
N GLU A 18 -20.22 12.09 -46.20
CA GLU A 18 -19.80 13.41 -45.70
C GLU A 18 -19.82 13.49 -44.17
N GLN A 19 -20.37 12.46 -43.51
CA GLN A 19 -20.42 12.40 -42.06
C GLN A 19 -19.05 12.11 -41.49
N LYS A 20 -18.59 12.97 -40.58
CA LYS A 20 -17.40 12.68 -39.78
C LYS A 20 -17.65 11.41 -38.96
N PRO A 21 -16.66 10.51 -38.86
CA PRO A 21 -16.82 9.26 -38.14
C PRO A 21 -17.18 9.52 -36.69
N LYS A 22 -18.11 8.71 -36.16
CA LYS A 22 -18.61 8.84 -34.79
C LYS A 22 -17.50 8.53 -33.79
N LYS A 23 -17.67 9.02 -32.55
CA LYS A 23 -16.72 8.72 -31.48
C LYS A 23 -16.58 7.22 -31.23
N GLN A 24 -17.65 6.45 -31.38
CA GLN A 24 -17.65 4.99 -31.24
C GLN A 24 -16.80 4.31 -32.32
N GLU A 25 -16.97 4.72 -33.59
CA GLU A 25 -16.19 4.20 -34.72
C GLU A 25 -14.69 4.53 -34.55
N ARG A 26 -14.39 5.76 -34.13
CA ARG A 26 -13.01 6.17 -33.81
C ARG A 26 -12.41 5.44 -32.61
N LEU A 27 -13.23 4.88 -31.73
CA LEU A 27 -12.76 4.12 -30.58
C LEU A 27 -12.55 2.65 -30.93
N ALA A 28 -13.34 2.12 -31.87
CA ALA A 28 -13.21 0.78 -32.40
C ALA A 28 -11.91 0.59 -33.22
N ASP A 29 -11.49 1.62 -33.95
CA ASP A 29 -10.20 1.61 -34.64
C ASP A 29 -9.02 1.71 -33.64
N PRO A 30 -8.10 0.73 -33.58
CA PRO A 30 -6.96 0.74 -32.68
C PRO A 30 -5.91 1.83 -32.97
N ASN A 31 -5.84 2.34 -34.21
CA ASN A 31 -4.83 3.32 -34.66
C ASN A 31 -5.32 4.76 -34.57
N SER A 32 -6.64 4.95 -34.44
CA SER A 32 -7.26 6.25 -34.22
C SER A 32 -6.72 6.97 -32.98
N LYS A 33 -6.67 8.31 -33.06
CA LYS A 33 -6.18 9.19 -31.99
C LYS A 33 -6.95 9.01 -30.67
N GLU A 34 -8.27 8.82 -30.75
CA GLU A 34 -9.13 8.64 -29.58
C GLU A 34 -8.82 7.31 -28.87
N SER A 35 -8.60 6.23 -29.62
CA SER A 35 -8.21 4.93 -29.09
C SER A 35 -6.85 4.99 -28.41
N ARG A 36 -5.86 5.61 -29.05
CA ARG A 36 -4.53 5.86 -28.46
C ARG A 36 -4.62 6.68 -27.16
N ARG A 37 -5.45 7.72 -27.13
CA ARG A 37 -5.66 8.53 -25.94
C ARG A 37 -6.29 7.73 -24.79
N LYS A 38 -7.30 6.90 -25.09
CA LYS A 38 -7.92 6.03 -24.07
C LYS A 38 -6.92 5.01 -23.53
N LYS A 39 -6.13 4.37 -24.41
CA LYS A 39 -5.06 3.45 -23.99
C LYS A 39 -4.03 4.15 -23.10
N ALA A 40 -3.58 5.35 -23.49
CA ALA A 40 -2.66 6.15 -22.69
C ALA A 40 -3.25 6.47 -21.30
N GLN A 41 -4.52 6.87 -21.22
CA GLN A 41 -5.21 7.12 -19.95
C GLN A 41 -5.37 5.88 -19.08
N GLN A 42 -5.57 4.70 -19.69
CA GLN A 42 -5.65 3.43 -18.96
C GLN A 42 -4.28 2.95 -18.46
N GLN A 43 -3.22 3.22 -19.23
CA GLN A 43 -1.85 2.89 -18.89
C GLN A 43 -1.21 3.94 -17.95
N GLU A 44 -1.75 5.16 -17.89
CA GLU A 44 -1.29 6.19 -16.97
C GLU A 44 -1.48 5.70 -15.54
N LYS A 45 -0.36 5.53 -14.83
CA LYS A 45 -0.39 5.19 -13.40
C LYS A 45 -1.16 6.29 -12.68
N LYS A 46 -2.04 5.90 -11.75
CA LYS A 46 -2.77 6.86 -10.93
C LYS A 46 -1.76 7.77 -10.22
N LYS A 47 -1.91 9.08 -10.40
CA LYS A 47 -1.07 10.07 -9.72
C LYS A 47 -1.25 9.89 -8.22
N GLU A 48 -0.14 9.69 -7.51
CA GLU A 48 -0.14 9.60 -6.06
C GLU A 48 -0.71 10.89 -5.47
N SER A 49 -1.47 10.77 -4.38
CA SER A 49 -1.93 11.95 -3.65
C SER A 49 -0.74 12.71 -3.07
N VAL A 50 -0.90 14.02 -2.82
CA VAL A 50 0.15 14.85 -2.22
C VAL A 50 0.67 14.20 -0.92
N TYR A 51 -0.24 13.69 -0.08
CA TYR A 51 0.11 12.96 1.13
C TYR A 51 0.93 11.69 0.84
N ALA A 52 0.49 10.83 -0.08
CA ALA A 52 1.21 9.61 -0.45
C ALA A 52 2.62 9.94 -0.97
N ARG A 53 2.75 11.00 -1.77
CA ARG A 53 4.04 11.49 -2.27
C ARG A 53 4.96 11.97 -1.15
N THR A 54 4.43 12.72 -0.18
CA THR A 54 5.21 13.16 0.99
C THR A 54 5.62 12.00 1.91
N GLN A 55 4.83 10.93 1.95
CA GLN A 55 5.16 9.74 2.72
C GLN A 55 6.16 8.84 1.99
N ALA A 56 6.16 8.81 0.66
CA ALA A 56 7.11 8.05 -0.14
C ALA A 56 8.56 8.57 0.00
N THR A 57 8.74 9.87 0.24
CA THR A 57 10.05 10.49 0.49
C THR A 57 10.58 10.25 1.90
N LYS A 58 9.73 9.79 2.84
CA LYS A 58 10.16 9.48 4.22
C LYS A 58 10.83 8.11 4.26
N THR A 59 11.97 8.02 4.92
CA THR A 59 12.65 6.75 5.19
C THR A 59 11.79 5.89 6.12
N ARG A 60 11.91 4.55 6.02
CA ARG A 60 11.13 3.62 6.86
C ARG A 60 11.23 3.97 8.35
N ALA A 61 12.45 4.25 8.82
CA ALA A 61 12.71 4.68 10.20
C ALA A 61 11.86 5.88 10.64
N THR A 62 11.81 6.96 9.83
CA THR A 62 11.01 8.15 10.19
C THR A 62 9.49 7.88 10.20
N ARG A 63 9.01 6.94 9.38
CA ARG A 63 7.61 6.53 9.37
C ARG A 63 7.26 5.67 10.59
N ASP A 64 8.16 4.78 10.97
CA ASP A 64 8.01 3.90 12.13
C ASP A 64 8.11 4.69 13.44
N GLU A 65 8.97 5.70 13.50
CA GLU A 65 9.04 6.66 14.61
C GLU A 65 7.77 7.51 14.72
N GLU A 66 7.24 8.05 13.61
CA GLU A 66 5.96 8.79 13.61
C GLU A 66 4.77 7.89 14.00
N ALA A 67 4.75 6.64 13.54
CA ALA A 67 3.73 5.66 13.92
C ALA A 67 3.84 5.28 15.41
N GLY A 68 5.06 5.13 15.92
CA GLY A 68 5.34 4.94 17.35
C GLY A 68 4.92 6.15 18.21
N ARG A 69 5.06 7.37 17.68
CA ARG A 69 4.58 8.60 18.35
C ARG A 69 3.06 8.77 18.32
N ARG A 70 2.33 8.13 17.41
CA ARG A 70 0.85 8.13 17.43
C ARG A 70 0.24 7.35 18.61
N GLY A 71 1.08 6.73 19.45
CA GLY A 71 0.72 6.01 20.67
C GLY A 71 1.42 6.51 21.94
N THR A 72 1.68 7.82 22.08
CA THR A 72 2.23 8.42 23.32
C THR A 72 1.31 8.31 24.56
N ARG A 73 0.19 7.60 24.47
CA ARG A 73 -0.52 7.08 25.64
C ARG A 73 -0.16 5.61 25.76
N HIS A 74 0.51 5.27 26.87
CA HIS A 74 0.78 3.92 27.36
C HIS A 74 0.14 2.86 26.48
N GLY A 75 0.92 2.25 25.59
CA GLY A 75 0.43 1.20 24.70
C GLY A 75 -0.45 0.28 25.54
N GLY A 76 -1.72 0.15 25.16
CA GLY A 76 -2.79 -0.30 26.05
C GLY A 76 -2.55 -1.67 26.71
N PRO A 77 -3.52 -2.23 27.43
CA PRO A 77 -3.30 -3.40 28.29
C PRO A 77 -2.62 -4.60 27.60
N LEU A 78 -2.83 -4.78 26.28
CA LEU A 78 -2.13 -5.79 25.49
C LEU A 78 -0.62 -5.53 25.34
N ALA A 79 -0.21 -4.28 25.12
CA ALA A 79 1.21 -3.95 24.95
C ALA A 79 1.99 -4.00 26.27
N GLU A 80 1.35 -3.70 27.40
CA GLU A 80 1.93 -3.96 28.73
C GLU A 80 2.07 -5.46 29.00
N LYS A 81 1.07 -6.27 28.63
CA LYS A 81 1.13 -7.72 28.75
C LYS A 81 2.26 -8.32 27.90
N ILE A 82 2.43 -7.84 26.66
CA ILE A 82 3.52 -8.28 25.77
C ILE A 82 4.89 -7.93 26.39
N ARG A 83 5.06 -6.73 26.95
CA ARG A 83 6.30 -6.35 27.64
C ARG A 83 6.62 -7.28 28.82
N ARG A 84 5.65 -7.52 29.71
CA ARG A 84 5.82 -8.45 30.83
C ARG A 84 6.18 -9.87 30.38
N LEU A 85 5.53 -10.37 29.33
CA LEU A 85 5.82 -11.72 28.81
C LEU A 85 7.22 -11.81 28.18
N ASN A 86 7.69 -10.74 27.52
CA ASN A 86 9.03 -10.71 26.95
C ASN A 86 10.10 -10.66 28.04
N GLU A 87 9.92 -9.80 29.06
CA GLU A 87 10.82 -9.72 30.23
C GLU A 87 10.91 -11.07 30.95
N GLN A 88 9.79 -11.77 31.14
CA GLN A 88 9.77 -13.11 31.74
C GLN A 88 10.49 -14.15 30.89
N ARG A 89 10.34 -14.11 29.56
CA ARG A 89 11.06 -15.02 28.65
C ARG A 89 12.56 -14.76 28.66
N GLU A 90 12.97 -13.50 28.62
CA GLU A 90 14.39 -13.11 28.69
C GLU A 90 15.02 -13.55 30.01
N ALA A 91 14.32 -13.37 31.14
CA ALA A 91 14.78 -13.85 32.43
C ALA A 91 14.91 -15.39 32.48
N GLN A 92 13.97 -16.13 31.90
CA GLN A 92 14.03 -17.59 31.82
C GLN A 92 15.15 -18.08 30.90
N GLU A 93 15.40 -17.40 29.79
CA GLU A 93 16.50 -17.73 28.89
C GLU A 93 17.87 -17.41 29.51
N GLN A 94 17.98 -16.33 30.29
CA GLN A 94 19.20 -16.02 31.05
C GLN A 94 19.45 -17.05 32.16
N ALA A 95 18.40 -17.44 32.91
CA ALA A 95 18.50 -18.48 33.94
C ALA A 95 18.94 -19.83 33.34
N ARG A 96 18.38 -20.22 32.19
CA ARG A 96 18.78 -21.45 31.49
C ARG A 96 20.21 -21.41 30.95
N LYS A 97 20.69 -20.23 30.54
CA LYS A 97 22.09 -20.05 30.12
C LYS A 97 23.05 -20.13 31.30
N SER A 98 22.69 -19.56 32.46
CA SER A 98 23.51 -19.65 33.67
C SER A 98 23.54 -21.05 34.29
N GLU A 99 22.44 -21.81 34.22
CA GLU A 99 22.39 -23.20 34.70
C GLU A 99 23.15 -24.16 33.77
N GLY A 100 23.05 -23.96 32.45
CA GLY A 100 23.80 -24.76 31.46
C GLY A 100 25.32 -24.55 31.50
N GLU A 101 25.80 -23.37 31.93
CA GLU A 101 27.25 -23.17 32.16
C GLU A 101 27.73 -23.89 33.42
N SER A 102 26.89 -24.05 34.45
CA SER A 102 27.29 -24.74 35.69
C SER A 102 27.39 -26.27 35.58
N GLU A 103 26.57 -26.92 34.74
CA GLU A 103 26.68 -28.38 34.50
C GLU A 103 27.88 -28.75 33.62
N SER A 104 28.30 -27.86 32.71
CA SER A 104 29.44 -28.09 31.81
C SER A 104 30.83 -28.00 32.48
N VAL A 105 30.89 -27.45 33.69
CA VAL A 105 32.12 -27.36 34.50
C VAL A 105 32.26 -28.58 35.41
N SER A 106 31.15 -29.13 35.93
CA SER A 106 31.18 -30.31 36.81
C SER A 106 31.49 -31.64 36.10
N GLU A 107 31.13 -31.79 34.81
CA GLU A 107 31.50 -33.01 34.06
C GLU A 107 33.00 -33.08 33.74
N LYS A 108 33.67 -31.93 33.61
CA LYS A 108 35.12 -31.88 33.32
C LYS A 108 35.99 -32.21 34.53
N GLU A 109 35.54 -31.94 35.75
CA GLU A 109 36.31 -32.29 36.96
C GLU A 109 36.21 -33.79 37.32
N SER A 110 35.19 -34.50 36.83
CA SER A 110 35.03 -35.95 37.04
C SER A 110 35.78 -36.85 36.06
N GLU A 111 36.28 -36.32 34.94
CA GLU A 111 37.11 -37.08 33.97
C GLU A 111 38.62 -36.97 34.25
N GLU A 112 39.05 -36.06 35.14
CA GLU A 112 40.48 -35.83 35.48
C GLU A 112 40.92 -36.41 36.85
N SER A 113 40.08 -37.17 37.56
CA SER A 113 40.42 -37.83 38.85
C SER A 113 40.63 -39.33 38.74
#